data_AF-A0A4S1EPD0-F1
#
_entry.id   AF-A0A4S1EPD0-F1
#
_cell.length_a   1.000
_cell.length_b   1.000
_cell.length_c   1.000
_cell.angle_alpha   90.00
_cell.angle_beta   90.00
_cell.angle_gamma   90.00
#
_symmetry.space_group_name_H-M   'P 1'
#
loop_
_entity.id
_entity.type
_entity.pdbx_description
1 polymer ?
#
loop_
_entity_poly.entity_id
_entity_poly.type
_entity_poly.pdbx_seq_one_letter_code
_entity_poly.pdbx_strand_id
1 'polypeptide(L)'
;DIWLNPKQGTDAALALAMGHVILREYYLDRTVPYFDDYARKYTDLPFLVRLTERDGRLVPERLLRTSEIAGGLGESNNPEWKTVAIDEATDAL
;
A
#
# COMPACT_ATOMS: atom_id res chain seq x y z
N ASP A 1 1.95 8.06 32.63
CA ASP A 1 2.06 9.52 32.41
C ASP A 1 0.80 10.19 31.86
N ILE A 2 0.02 9.58 30.95
CA ILE A 2 -1.25 10.17 30.46
C ILE A 2 -2.35 9.10 30.32
N TRP A 3 -3.62 9.48 30.57
CA TRP A 3 -4.81 8.72 30.20
C TRP A 3 -5.56 9.45 29.08
N LEU A 4 -5.81 8.76 27.96
CA LEU A 4 -6.68 9.22 26.89
C LEU A 4 -8.02 8.49 27.00
N ASN A 5 -9.13 9.23 26.96
CA ASN A 5 -10.46 8.70 27.20
C ASN A 5 -11.41 9.00 26.02
N PRO A 6 -11.18 8.38 24.84
CA PRO A 6 -12.10 8.51 23.71
C PRO A 6 -13.43 7.82 24.02
N LYS A 7 -14.48 8.19 23.27
CA LYS A 7 -15.77 7.51 23.36
C LYS A 7 -15.61 6.04 22.97
N GLN A 8 -16.25 5.12 23.70
CA GLN A 8 -16.11 3.69 23.41
C GLN A 8 -16.54 3.36 21.98
N GLY A 9 -15.76 2.53 21.29
CA GLY A 9 -16.02 2.16 19.90
C GLY A 9 -15.57 3.20 18.87
N THR A 10 -14.92 4.28 19.30
CA THR A 10 -14.36 5.32 18.39
C THR A 10 -12.83 5.32 18.33
N ASP A 11 -12.19 4.33 18.94
CA ASP A 11 -10.73 4.19 19.03
C ASP A 11 -10.07 4.16 17.65
N ALA A 12 -10.75 3.59 16.64
CA ALA A 12 -10.28 3.60 15.25
C ALA A 12 -10.16 5.02 14.67
N ALA A 13 -11.05 5.95 15.04
CA ALA A 13 -10.96 7.34 14.59
C ALA A 13 -9.72 8.03 15.17
N LEU A 14 -9.43 7.79 16.46
CA LEU A 14 -8.20 8.25 17.09
C LEU A 14 -6.97 7.63 16.42
N ALA A 15 -6.98 6.32 16.17
CA ALA A 15 -5.87 5.62 15.53
C ALA A 15 -5.62 6.12 14.09
N LEU A 16 -6.67 6.40 13.31
CA LEU A 16 -6.56 6.99 11.98
C LEU A 16 -5.94 8.39 12.03
N ALA A 17 -6.30 9.22 13.02
CA ALA A 17 -5.69 10.54 13.22
C ALA A 17 -4.21 10.43 13.59
N MET A 18 -3.84 9.47 14.44
CA MET A 18 -2.44 9.19 14.76
C MET A 18 -1.67 8.71 13.53
N GLY A 19 -2.23 7.76 12.78
CA GLY A 19 -1.65 7.25 11.53
C GLY A 19 -1.46 8.36 10.49
N HIS A 20 -2.41 9.29 10.38
CA HIS A 20 -2.29 10.46 9.51
C HIS A 20 -1.06 11.31 9.84
N VAL A 21 -0.85 11.63 11.12
CA VAL A 21 0.33 12.40 11.55
C VAL A 21 1.62 11.61 11.31
N ILE A 22 1.62 10.31 11.61
CA ILE A 22 2.79 9.44 11.36
C ILE A 22 3.18 9.44 9.88
N LEU A 23 2.22 9.25 8.97
CA LEU A 23 2.47 9.26 7.54
C LEU A 23 2.93 10.64 7.06
N ARG A 24 2.24 11.71 7.49
CA ARG A 24 2.57 13.07 7.09
C ARG A 24 3.98 13.45 7.49
N GLU A 25 4.35 13.27 8.76
CA GLU A 25 5.61 13.75 9.29
C GLU A 25 6.80 12.84 8.94
N TYR A 26 6.60 11.51 8.92
CA TYR A 26 7.71 10.54 8.87
C TYR A 26 7.83 9.76 7.55
N TYR A 27 6.87 9.91 6.64
CA TYR A 27 6.94 9.37 5.28
C TYR A 27 6.92 10.47 4.20
N LEU A 28 6.38 11.66 4.50
CA LEU A 28 6.21 12.74 3.51
C LEU A 28 7.10 13.96 3.78
N ASP A 29 6.90 14.66 4.90
CA ASP A 29 7.65 15.90 5.21
C ASP A 29 9.12 15.58 5.54
N ARG A 30 9.37 14.47 6.23
CA ARG A 30 10.69 13.88 6.43
C ARG A 30 10.58 12.37 6.35
N THR A 31 11.16 11.77 5.33
CA THR A 31 11.24 10.31 5.25
C THR A 31 12.27 9.77 6.27
N VAL A 32 11.83 8.93 7.20
CA VAL A 32 12.71 8.21 8.12
C VAL A 32 13.19 6.92 7.44
N PRO A 33 14.50 6.74 7.17
CA PRO A 33 14.98 5.62 6.37
C PRO A 33 14.58 4.24 6.92
N TYR A 34 14.57 4.08 8.23
CA TYR A 34 14.14 2.83 8.86
C TYR A 34 12.66 2.51 8.62
N PHE A 35 11.78 3.51 8.65
CA PHE A 35 10.35 3.33 8.44
C PHE A 35 10.01 3.05 6.97
N ASP A 36 10.71 3.72 6.06
CA ASP A 36 10.56 3.50 4.61
C ASP A 36 11.03 2.09 4.21
N ASP A 37 12.24 1.70 4.60
CA ASP A 37 12.79 0.38 4.30
C ASP A 37 11.91 -0.75 4.87
N TYR A 38 11.44 -0.57 6.11
CA TYR A 38 10.53 -1.52 6.74
C TYR A 38 9.23 -1.66 5.94
N ALA A 39 8.57 -0.55 5.62
CA ALA A 39 7.32 -0.53 4.88
C ALA A 39 7.49 -1.19 3.51
N ARG A 40 8.56 -0.85 2.78
CA ARG A 40 8.85 -1.38 1.45
C ARG A 40 9.08 -2.89 1.44
N LYS A 41 9.73 -3.42 2.48
CA LYS A 41 10.14 -4.84 2.52
C LYS A 41 9.12 -5.76 3.15
N TYR A 42 8.38 -5.29 4.16
CA TYR A 42 7.59 -6.14 5.04
C TYR A 42 6.08 -5.88 4.96
N THR A 43 5.64 -4.99 4.08
CA THR A 43 4.21 -4.72 3.86
C THR A 43 3.86 -4.83 2.38
N ASP A 44 2.56 -4.80 2.09
CA ASP A 44 2.01 -4.80 0.75
C ASP A 44 1.87 -3.40 0.13
N LEU A 45 2.32 -2.34 0.82
CA LEU A 45 2.28 -0.96 0.33
C LEU A 45 2.90 -0.72 -1.06
N PRO A 46 4.01 -1.39 -1.48
CA PRO A 46 4.57 -1.15 -2.80
C PRO A 46 3.82 -1.87 -3.95
N PHE A 47 2.85 -2.75 -3.65
CA PHE A 47 2.17 -3.52 -4.70
C PHE A 47 1.10 -2.72 -5.42
N LEU A 48 0.96 -3.00 -6.72
CA LEU A 48 0.01 -2.32 -7.58
C LEU A 48 -1.42 -2.83 -7.39
N VAL A 49 -2.38 -1.90 -7.39
CA VAL A 49 -3.82 -2.17 -7.32
C VAL A 49 -4.47 -1.84 -8.65
N ARG A 50 -5.25 -2.78 -9.19
CA ARG A 50 -6.09 -2.56 -10.37
C ARG A 50 -7.26 -1.66 -10.02
N LEU A 51 -7.44 -0.60 -10.80
CA LEU A 51 -8.61 0.27 -10.73
C LEU A 51 -9.63 -0.17 -11.79
N THR A 52 -10.92 -0.11 -11.44
CA THR A 52 -12.03 -0.37 -12.36
C THR A 52 -13.00 0.81 -12.37
N GLU A 53 -13.71 1.01 -13.47
CA GLU A 53 -14.71 2.09 -13.58
C GLU A 53 -16.04 1.65 -12.97
N ARG A 54 -16.60 2.50 -12.11
CA ARG A 54 -17.91 2.36 -11.50
C ARG A 54 -18.55 3.73 -11.34
N ASP A 55 -19.74 3.90 -11.92
CA ASP A 55 -20.52 5.15 -11.83
C ASP A 55 -19.72 6.40 -12.25
N GLY A 56 -18.90 6.28 -13.31
CA GLY A 56 -18.04 7.36 -13.83
C GLY A 56 -16.84 7.69 -12.94
N ARG A 57 -16.46 6.81 -12.01
CA ARG A 57 -15.29 6.96 -11.13
C ARG A 57 -14.42 5.72 -11.16
N LEU A 58 -13.12 5.90 -10.92
CA LEU A 58 -12.20 4.78 -10.70
C LEU A 58 -12.26 4.34 -9.24
N VAL A 59 -12.41 3.04 -9.01
CA VAL A 59 -12.42 2.42 -7.67
C VAL A 59 -11.39 1.30 -7.60
N PRO A 60 -10.69 1.12 -6.45
CA PRO A 60 -9.78 0.00 -6.28
C PRO A 60 -10.56 -1.32 -6.26
N GLU A 61 -10.09 -2.30 -7.04
CA GLU A 61 -10.71 -3.63 -7.13
C GLU A 61 -9.89 -4.67 -6.37
N ARG A 62 -8.67 -4.94 -6.84
CA ARG A 62 -7.77 -5.97 -6.29
C ARG A 62 -6.33 -5.69 -6.67
N LEU A 63 -5.39 -6.39 -6.04
CA LEU A 63 -3.99 -6.38 -6.45
C LEU A 63 -3.83 -6.89 -7.88
N LEU A 64 -2.96 -6.22 -8.63
CA LEU A 64 -2.57 -6.60 -9.98
C LEU A 64 -1.73 -7.88 -9.93
N ARG A 65 -2.00 -8.80 -10.85
CA ARG A 65 -1.33 -10.11 -10.90
C ARG A 65 -0.43 -10.24 -12.13
N THR A 66 0.63 -11.03 -12.03
CA THR A 66 1.55 -11.22 -13.17
C THR A 66 0.82 -11.80 -14.40
N SER A 67 -0.19 -12.66 -14.19
CA SER A 67 -1.06 -13.21 -15.26
C SER A 67 -1.78 -12.16 -16.12
N GLU A 68 -1.89 -10.92 -15.65
CA GLU A 68 -2.55 -9.82 -16.38
C GLU A 68 -1.56 -8.99 -17.21
N ILE A 69 -0.27 -9.26 -17.08
CA ILE A 69 0.79 -8.58 -17.82
C ILE A 69 1.20 -9.43 -19.02
N ALA A 70 1.44 -8.79 -20.16
CA ALA A 70 1.91 -9.47 -21.36
C ALA A 70 3.20 -10.27 -21.06
N GLY A 71 3.19 -11.56 -21.38
CA GLY A 71 4.31 -12.47 -21.08
C GLY A 71 4.42 -12.91 -19.62
N GLY A 72 3.45 -12.57 -18.76
CA GLY A 72 3.37 -13.06 -17.38
C GLY A 72 4.53 -12.64 -16.47
N LEU A 73 5.33 -11.64 -16.88
CA LEU A 73 6.63 -11.31 -16.29
C LEU A 73 7.58 -12.53 -16.17
N GLY A 74 7.46 -13.49 -17.11
CA GLY A 74 8.24 -14.73 -17.09
C GLY A 74 7.76 -15.79 -16.09
N GLU A 75 6.66 -15.54 -15.37
CA GLU A 75 6.12 -16.47 -14.38
C GLU A 75 5.18 -17.50 -15.01
N SER A 76 5.56 -18.79 -14.93
CA SER A 76 4.77 -19.91 -15.46
C SER A 76 3.97 -20.66 -14.40
N ASN A 77 4.40 -20.62 -13.14
CA ASN A 77 3.75 -21.30 -12.03
C ASN A 77 2.87 -20.33 -11.24
N ASN A 78 1.55 -20.55 -11.25
CA ASN A 78 0.54 -19.77 -10.51
C ASN A 78 0.64 -18.24 -10.71
N PRO A 79 0.72 -17.73 -11.95
CA PRO A 79 0.87 -16.29 -12.22
C PRO A 79 -0.33 -15.44 -11.75
N GLU A 80 -1.48 -16.05 -11.50
CA GLU A 80 -2.66 -15.40 -10.92
C GLU A 80 -2.55 -15.15 -9.41
N TRP A 81 -1.55 -15.73 -8.75
CA TRP A 81 -1.32 -15.60 -7.29
C TRP A 81 -0.14 -14.70 -6.93
N LYS A 82 0.60 -14.19 -7.91
CA LYS A 82 1.80 -13.35 -7.71
C LYS A 82 1.47 -11.87 -7.91
N THR A 83 1.76 -11.04 -6.91
CA THR A 83 1.55 -9.59 -6.95
C THR A 83 2.70 -8.89 -7.68
N VAL A 84 2.46 -7.67 -8.15
CA VAL A 84 3.42 -6.89 -8.95
C VAL A 84 3.68 -5.54 -8.28
N ALA A 85 4.91 -5.05 -8.36
CA ALA A 85 5.36 -3.73 -7.89
C ALA A 85 6.28 -3.11 -8.96
N ILE A 86 6.60 -1.82 -8.84
CA ILE A 86 7.55 -1.15 -9.76
C ILE A 86 8.91 -1.08 -9.08
N ASP A 87 9.97 -1.45 -9.81
CA ASP A 87 11.34 -1.27 -9.38
C ASP A 87 11.75 0.20 -9.56
N GLU A 88 12.07 0.86 -8.45
CA GLU A 88 12.42 2.30 -8.43
C GLU A 88 13.75 2.62 -9.13
N ALA A 89 14.68 1.66 -9.23
CA ALA A 89 15.98 1.90 -9.83
C ALA A 89 15.94 1.84 -11.36
N THR A 90 14.95 1.12 -11.91
CA THR A 90 14.86 0.80 -13.34
C THR A 90 13.56 1.22 -14.01
N ASP A 91 12.55 1.63 -13.23
CA ASP A 91 11.16 1.84 -13.64
C ASP A 91 10.51 0.60 -14.28
N ALA A 92 11.11 -0.57 -14.10
CA ALA A 92 10.57 -1.82 -14.60
C ALA A 92 9.37 -2.28 -13.76
N LEU A 93 8.40 -2.89 -14.44
CA LEU A 93 7.28 -3.61 -13.83
C LEU A 93 7.70 -5.02 -13.39
#